data_AF-A0A962DPA4-F1
#
_entry.id   AF-A0A962DPA4-F1
#
_cell.length_a   1.000
_cell.length_b   1.000
_cell.length_c   1.000
_cell.angle_alpha   90.00
_cell.angle_beta   90.00
_cell.angle_gamma   90.00
#
_symmetry.space_group_name_H-M   'P 1'
#
loop_
_entity.id
_entity.type
_entity.pdbx_description
1 polymer ?
#
loop_
_entity_poly.entity_id
_entity_poly.type
_entity_poly.pdbx_seq_one_letter_code
_entity_poly.pdbx_strand_id
1 'polypeptide(L)'
;MKIRTIAALALVSTLTLNVAQAQPMQLTETQFQQQTNGLPSIVENFDALPLGTPASPLQLANGKFYGEPQIMDGLWCLLSPCLTVGLTVPPEFTDFPAGTAFWSGRIIYASNGDALEATVVGNGGTQTFVLPSGGFVIGGTFVGFHDPEGLQSVSFRLIQGSTNYSFDDVDVALQSSLQAAHGVPAQSLIAKLTMSLMLLAAGTLAIGQRRS
;
A
#
# COMPACT_ATOMS: atom_id res chain seq x y z
N MET A 1 13.77 12.83 70.07
CA MET A 1 14.31 12.04 68.94
C MET A 1 13.27 12.06 67.82
N LYS A 2 13.47 12.88 66.77
CA LYS A 2 12.49 13.12 65.70
C LYS A 2 12.92 12.36 64.45
N ILE A 3 12.14 11.36 64.03
CA ILE A 3 12.35 10.57 62.81
C ILE A 3 11.68 11.33 61.66
N ARG A 4 12.46 11.68 60.62
CA ARG A 4 11.95 12.28 59.38
C ARG A 4 11.86 11.19 58.33
N THR A 5 10.64 10.85 57.94
CA THR A 5 10.35 9.95 56.82
C THR A 5 10.47 10.73 55.52
N ILE A 6 11.39 10.31 54.63
CA ILE A 6 11.54 10.88 53.29
C ILE A 6 10.72 10.01 52.34
N ALA A 7 9.62 10.53 51.83
CA ALA A 7 8.83 9.87 50.79
C ALA A 7 9.48 10.16 49.42
N ALA A 8 10.00 9.12 48.78
CA ALA A 8 10.47 9.18 47.40
C ALA A 8 9.28 9.02 46.46
N LEU A 9 8.95 10.10 45.72
CA LEU A 9 7.92 10.09 44.70
C LEU A 9 8.55 9.57 43.39
N ALA A 10 8.24 8.33 43.02
CA ALA A 10 8.67 7.76 41.73
C ALA A 10 7.73 8.25 40.62
N LEU A 11 8.25 9.11 39.74
CA LEU A 11 7.54 9.58 38.56
C LEU A 11 7.60 8.48 37.47
N VAL A 12 6.52 7.72 37.30
CA VAL A 12 6.40 6.74 36.21
C VAL A 12 5.87 7.49 34.98
N SER A 13 6.77 7.89 34.08
CA SER A 13 6.39 8.37 32.75
C SER A 13 6.00 7.19 31.87
N THR A 14 4.71 7.01 31.62
CA THR A 14 4.20 6.10 30.58
C THR A 14 4.44 6.74 29.20
N LEU A 15 5.55 6.37 28.56
CA LEU A 15 5.79 6.64 27.15
C LEU A 15 4.76 5.88 26.31
N THR A 16 3.68 6.55 25.91
CA THR A 16 2.77 6.05 24.88
C THR A 16 3.48 6.21 23.53
N LEU A 17 3.99 5.11 22.98
CA LEU A 17 4.43 5.05 21.59
C LEU A 17 3.19 5.07 20.71
N ASN A 18 2.87 6.23 20.13
CA ASN A 18 1.96 6.28 19.00
C ASN A 18 2.68 5.65 17.81
N VAL A 19 2.40 4.38 17.56
CA VAL A 19 2.80 3.75 16.31
C VAL A 19 1.90 4.36 15.25
N ALA A 20 2.43 5.26 14.43
CA ALA A 20 1.70 5.77 13.28
C ALA A 20 1.42 4.59 12.35
N GLN A 21 0.15 4.20 12.21
CA GLN A 21 -0.25 3.16 11.28
C GLN A 21 0.08 3.64 9.87
N ALA A 22 0.81 2.82 9.10
CA ALA A 22 1.24 3.18 7.77
C ALA A 22 0.01 3.27 6.86
N GLN A 23 -0.38 4.48 6.47
CA GLN A 23 -1.51 4.70 5.57
C GLN A 23 -1.13 4.40 4.11
N PRO A 24 -2.11 4.11 3.24
CA PRO A 24 -1.87 4.04 1.80
C PRO A 24 -1.20 5.32 1.27
N MET A 25 -0.32 5.16 0.28
CA MET A 25 0.42 6.25 -0.36
C MET A 25 0.35 6.18 -1.89
N GLN A 26 0.31 7.34 -2.54
CA GLN A 26 0.46 7.44 -3.99
C GLN A 26 1.93 7.36 -4.37
N LEU A 27 2.23 6.61 -5.44
CA LEU A 27 3.56 6.42 -5.99
C LEU A 27 3.67 7.08 -7.37
N THR A 28 4.86 7.57 -7.70
CA THR A 28 5.25 7.83 -9.08
C THR A 28 5.57 6.52 -9.80
N GLU A 29 5.59 6.55 -11.14
CA GLU A 29 5.93 5.36 -11.94
C GLU A 29 7.31 4.80 -11.58
N THR A 30 8.31 5.68 -11.43
CA THR A 30 9.66 5.27 -11.02
C THR A 30 9.68 4.66 -9.62
N GLN A 31 8.93 5.21 -8.66
CA GLN A 31 8.85 4.65 -7.31
C GLN A 31 8.18 3.27 -7.31
N PHE A 32 7.10 3.10 -8.08
CA PHE A 32 6.43 1.82 -8.24
C PHE A 32 7.40 0.79 -8.81
N GLN A 33 8.02 1.08 -9.96
CA GLN A 33 9.00 0.18 -10.60
C GLN A 33 10.16 -0.21 -9.68
N GLN A 34 10.68 0.73 -8.89
CA GLN A 34 11.75 0.45 -7.94
C GLN A 34 11.30 -0.46 -6.80
N GLN A 35 10.08 -0.28 -6.29
CA GLN A 35 9.55 -1.03 -5.16
C GLN A 35 9.02 -2.40 -5.55
N THR A 36 8.54 -2.57 -6.78
CA THR A 36 8.01 -3.84 -7.29
C THR A 36 9.04 -4.68 -8.04
N ASN A 37 10.25 -4.16 -8.27
CA ASN A 37 11.31 -4.89 -8.98
C ASN A 37 11.64 -6.22 -8.27
N GLY A 38 11.43 -7.33 -8.99
CA GLY A 38 11.66 -8.69 -8.47
C GLY A 38 10.53 -9.24 -7.60
N LEU A 39 9.42 -8.51 -7.43
CA LEU A 39 8.21 -9.03 -6.80
C LEU A 39 7.35 -9.77 -7.83
N PRO A 40 6.60 -10.81 -7.42
CA PRO A 40 5.54 -11.37 -8.26
C PRO A 40 4.48 -10.29 -8.55
N SER A 41 4.13 -10.13 -9.82
CA SER A 41 3.09 -9.21 -10.25
C SER A 41 2.13 -9.86 -11.25
N ILE A 42 0.91 -9.33 -11.35
CA ILE A 42 -0.12 -9.75 -12.30
C ILE A 42 -0.64 -8.50 -12.99
N VAL A 43 -0.41 -8.42 -14.30
CA VAL A 43 -0.87 -7.33 -15.15
C VAL A 43 -2.10 -7.77 -15.92
N GLU A 44 -3.18 -6.98 -15.85
CA GLU A 44 -4.35 -7.09 -16.71
C GLU A 44 -4.26 -6.02 -17.79
N ASN A 45 -4.06 -6.47 -19.03
CA ASN A 45 -3.98 -5.62 -20.22
C ASN A 45 -5.22 -5.75 -21.11
N PHE A 46 -6.25 -6.48 -20.66
CA PHE A 46 -7.56 -6.64 -21.31
C PHE A 46 -7.56 -7.27 -22.71
N ASP A 47 -6.40 -7.58 -23.31
CA ASP A 47 -6.25 -8.18 -24.64
C ASP A 47 -6.96 -9.53 -24.79
N ALA A 48 -7.07 -10.28 -23.68
CA ALA A 48 -7.68 -11.59 -23.66
C ALA A 48 -9.21 -11.55 -23.48
N LEU A 49 -9.78 -10.38 -23.22
CA LEU A 49 -11.23 -10.22 -22.99
C LEU A 49 -11.97 -9.94 -24.30
N PRO A 50 -13.18 -10.49 -24.49
CA PRO A 50 -14.03 -10.12 -25.61
C PRO A 50 -14.42 -8.64 -25.54
N LEU A 51 -14.40 -7.96 -26.69
CA LEU A 51 -14.95 -6.60 -26.82
C LEU A 51 -16.44 -6.57 -26.46
N GLY A 52 -16.89 -5.46 -25.86
CA GLY A 52 -18.29 -5.22 -25.52
C GLY A 52 -18.50 -4.84 -24.06
N THR A 53 -19.70 -5.12 -23.53
CA THR A 53 -20.12 -4.75 -22.17
C THR A 53 -20.23 -6.00 -21.30
N PRO A 54 -19.13 -6.51 -20.71
CA PRO A 54 -19.22 -7.65 -19.81
C PRO A 54 -20.08 -7.31 -18.57
N ALA A 55 -20.56 -8.35 -17.89
CA ALA A 55 -21.31 -8.16 -16.65
C ALA A 55 -20.41 -7.63 -15.52
N SER A 56 -20.99 -6.86 -14.60
CA SER A 56 -20.34 -6.48 -13.34
C SER A 56 -20.81 -7.39 -12.19
N PRO A 57 -19.91 -7.92 -11.34
CA PRO A 57 -18.46 -7.71 -11.37
C PRO A 57 -17.78 -8.42 -12.54
N LEU A 58 -16.84 -7.72 -13.18
CA LEU A 58 -15.94 -8.29 -14.18
C LEU A 58 -14.79 -8.98 -13.46
N GLN A 59 -14.59 -10.26 -13.76
CA GLN A 59 -13.54 -11.06 -13.17
C GLN A 59 -12.24 -10.89 -13.97
N LEU A 60 -11.16 -10.49 -13.29
CA LEU A 60 -9.85 -10.24 -13.87
C LEU A 60 -8.80 -11.18 -13.26
N ALA A 61 -7.64 -11.32 -13.91
CA ALA A 61 -6.55 -12.12 -13.34
C ALA A 61 -5.98 -11.51 -12.06
N ASN A 62 -6.04 -10.18 -11.93
CA ASN A 62 -5.51 -9.40 -10.82
C ASN A 62 -6.57 -9.00 -9.77
N GLY A 63 -7.80 -9.51 -9.85
CA GLY A 63 -8.87 -9.23 -8.89
C GLY A 63 -10.25 -9.17 -9.53
N LYS A 64 -11.08 -8.23 -9.08
CA LYS A 64 -12.40 -7.92 -9.62
C LYS A 64 -12.55 -6.45 -9.91
N PHE A 65 -13.35 -6.17 -10.93
CA PHE A 65 -13.78 -4.82 -11.27
C PHE A 65 -15.29 -4.67 -11.10
N TYR A 66 -15.72 -3.66 -10.33
CA TYR A 66 -17.10 -3.23 -10.19
C TYR A 66 -17.33 -1.90 -10.93
N GLY A 67 -18.50 -1.73 -11.55
CA GLY A 67 -18.84 -0.55 -12.33
C GLY A 67 -19.67 -0.89 -13.57
N GLU A 68 -19.51 -0.09 -14.62
CA GLU A 68 -20.12 -0.31 -15.94
C GLU A 68 -19.00 -0.63 -16.95
N PRO A 69 -18.40 -1.83 -16.90
CA PRO A 69 -17.23 -2.14 -17.72
C PRO A 69 -17.58 -2.20 -19.22
N GLN A 70 -16.75 -1.58 -20.04
CA GLN A 70 -16.78 -1.70 -21.49
C GLN A 70 -15.37 -2.02 -22.00
N ILE A 71 -15.19 -3.20 -22.60
CA ILE A 71 -13.95 -3.56 -23.28
C ILE A 71 -14.02 -3.04 -24.71
N MET A 72 -13.14 -2.12 -25.07
CA MET A 72 -13.16 -1.43 -26.36
C MET A 72 -11.78 -1.41 -26.98
N ASP A 73 -11.72 -1.49 -28.31
CA ASP A 73 -10.54 -1.22 -29.13
C ASP A 73 -10.72 0.09 -29.94
N GLY A 74 -9.62 0.76 -30.24
CA GLY A 74 -9.64 2.03 -30.98
C GLY A 74 -10.15 3.22 -30.16
N LEU A 75 -10.45 4.33 -30.84
CA LEU A 75 -10.75 5.64 -30.23
C LEU A 75 -9.62 6.12 -29.31
N TRP A 76 -9.83 6.14 -27.99
CA TRP A 76 -8.79 6.48 -27.03
C TRP A 76 -7.95 5.28 -26.61
N CYS A 77 -8.37 4.05 -26.91
CA CYS A 77 -7.64 2.81 -26.67
C CYS A 77 -6.89 2.38 -27.94
N LEU A 78 -5.90 3.20 -28.30
CA LEU A 78 -5.21 3.14 -29.58
C LEU A 78 -4.18 2.00 -29.71
N LEU A 79 -3.69 1.48 -28.59
CA LEU A 79 -2.59 0.49 -28.57
C LEU A 79 -3.11 -0.94 -28.43
N SER A 80 -4.13 -1.13 -27.61
CA SER A 80 -4.73 -2.41 -27.21
C SER A 80 -6.18 -2.18 -26.77
N PRO A 81 -7.01 -3.23 -26.73
CA PRO A 81 -8.22 -3.24 -25.95
C PRO A 81 -7.98 -2.72 -24.52
N CYS A 82 -8.92 -1.92 -24.01
CA CYS A 82 -8.83 -1.33 -22.68
C CYS A 82 -10.16 -1.47 -21.94
N LEU A 83 -10.16 -1.25 -20.63
CA LEU A 83 -11.36 -1.16 -19.82
C LEU A 83 -11.86 0.29 -19.76
N THR A 84 -12.83 0.62 -20.60
CA THR A 84 -13.57 1.89 -20.52
C THR A 84 -14.63 1.83 -19.44
N VAL A 85 -14.77 2.92 -18.67
CA VAL A 85 -15.73 3.00 -17.57
C VAL A 85 -16.75 4.10 -17.80
N GLY A 86 -18.01 3.79 -17.47
CA GLY A 86 -19.09 4.78 -17.42
C GLY A 86 -18.94 5.74 -16.24
N LEU A 87 -19.65 6.88 -16.30
CA LEU A 87 -19.60 7.93 -15.26
C LEU A 87 -20.65 7.75 -14.14
N THR A 88 -21.58 6.80 -14.30
CA THR A 88 -22.75 6.66 -13.42
C THR A 88 -22.39 5.93 -12.13
N VAL A 89 -21.59 4.87 -12.24
CA VAL A 89 -21.18 4.01 -11.13
C VAL A 89 -19.69 4.17 -10.93
N PRO A 90 -19.22 4.62 -9.75
CA PRO A 90 -17.79 4.72 -9.48
C PRO A 90 -17.09 3.38 -9.72
N PRO A 91 -16.07 3.32 -10.59
CA PRO A 91 -15.32 2.09 -10.79
C PRO A 91 -14.52 1.72 -9.54
N GLU A 92 -14.47 0.43 -9.22
CA GLU A 92 -13.69 -0.11 -8.11
C GLU A 92 -12.97 -1.40 -8.52
N PHE A 93 -11.68 -1.44 -8.24
CA PHE A 93 -10.86 -2.65 -8.29
C PHE A 93 -10.73 -3.21 -6.87
N THR A 94 -11.05 -4.48 -6.67
CA THR A 94 -11.01 -5.14 -5.35
C THR A 94 -10.79 -6.65 -5.48
N ASP A 95 -10.94 -7.39 -4.38
CA ASP A 95 -10.72 -8.85 -4.31
C ASP A 95 -9.34 -9.24 -4.87
N PHE A 96 -8.33 -8.43 -4.57
CA PHE A 96 -6.96 -8.65 -5.01
C PHE A 96 -6.39 -9.98 -4.49
N PRO A 97 -5.43 -10.60 -5.20
CA PRO A 97 -4.67 -11.72 -4.67
C PRO A 97 -4.11 -11.44 -3.28
N ALA A 98 -4.11 -12.45 -2.40
CA ALA A 98 -3.62 -12.31 -1.04
C ALA A 98 -2.16 -11.82 -1.01
N GLY A 99 -1.88 -10.83 -0.15
CA GLY A 99 -0.56 -10.21 -0.04
C GLY A 99 -0.30 -9.10 -1.05
N THR A 100 -1.29 -8.67 -1.83
CA THR A 100 -1.17 -7.48 -2.69
C THR A 100 -0.89 -6.26 -1.83
N ALA A 101 0.22 -5.58 -2.10
CA ALA A 101 0.61 -4.34 -1.42
C ALA A 101 0.71 -3.16 -2.39
N PHE A 102 0.77 -3.44 -3.70
CA PHE A 102 0.93 -2.46 -4.74
C PHE A 102 -0.20 -2.61 -5.78
N TRP A 103 -0.71 -1.49 -6.26
CA TRP A 103 -1.65 -1.41 -7.37
C TRP A 103 -1.22 -0.27 -8.28
N SER A 104 -1.27 -0.46 -9.60
CA SER A 104 -1.14 0.62 -10.56
C SER A 104 -2.00 0.41 -11.79
N GLY A 105 -2.16 1.45 -12.59
CA GLY A 105 -2.77 1.38 -13.90
C GLY A 105 -2.43 2.60 -14.75
N ARG A 106 -2.68 2.48 -16.06
CA ARG A 106 -2.67 3.60 -17.00
C ARG A 106 -4.09 4.14 -17.15
N ILE A 107 -4.29 5.41 -16.83
CA ILE A 107 -5.57 6.09 -17.05
C ILE A 107 -5.50 6.83 -18.38
N ILE A 108 -6.38 6.45 -19.30
CA ILE A 108 -6.54 7.08 -20.61
C ILE A 108 -7.78 7.98 -20.54
N TYR A 109 -7.56 9.29 -20.58
CA TYR A 109 -8.65 10.27 -20.56
C TYR A 109 -9.20 10.49 -21.99
N ALA A 110 -10.52 10.46 -22.17
CA ALA A 110 -11.12 10.77 -23.48
C ALA A 110 -11.08 12.27 -23.82
N SER A 111 -10.82 13.14 -22.84
CA SER A 111 -10.67 14.59 -23.04
C SER A 111 -9.63 15.22 -22.10
N ASN A 112 -9.35 16.50 -22.33
CA ASN A 112 -8.39 17.27 -21.55
C ASN A 112 -9.08 18.04 -20.41
N GLY A 113 -8.42 18.09 -19.24
CA GLY A 113 -8.88 18.86 -18.09
C GLY A 113 -9.78 18.10 -17.11
N ASP A 114 -10.02 16.81 -17.38
CA ASP A 114 -10.72 15.91 -16.47
C ASP A 114 -9.83 15.59 -15.26
N ALA A 115 -10.40 15.58 -14.06
CA ALA A 115 -9.71 15.25 -12.82
C ALA A 115 -10.46 14.15 -12.08
N LEU A 116 -9.69 13.18 -11.59
CA LEU A 116 -10.19 12.04 -10.85
C LEU A 116 -9.76 12.15 -9.38
N GLU A 117 -10.60 11.61 -8.51
CA GLU A 117 -10.26 11.30 -7.14
C GLU A 117 -10.17 9.79 -7.00
N ALA A 118 -9.07 9.30 -6.44
CA ALA A 118 -8.88 7.90 -6.12
C ALA A 118 -9.06 7.69 -4.61
N THR A 119 -9.89 6.73 -4.21
CA THR A 119 -9.97 6.26 -2.82
C THR A 119 -9.33 4.89 -2.72
N VAL A 120 -8.30 4.79 -1.89
CA VAL A 120 -7.52 3.59 -1.68
C VAL A 120 -7.81 3.07 -0.28
N VAL A 121 -8.30 1.84 -0.21
CA VAL A 121 -8.56 1.12 1.02
C VAL A 121 -7.52 0.02 1.14
N GLY A 122 -6.78 0.02 2.24
CA GLY A 122 -5.88 -1.06 2.60
C GLY A 122 -5.97 -1.37 4.09
N ASN A 123 -5.17 -2.33 4.53
CA ASN A 123 -5.10 -2.72 5.95
C ASN A 123 -4.54 -1.59 6.82
N GLY A 124 -3.71 -0.73 6.24
CA GLY A 124 -3.14 0.46 6.86
C GLY A 124 -4.16 1.57 7.11
N GLY A 125 -5.29 1.54 6.41
CA GLY A 125 -6.37 2.52 6.53
C GLY A 125 -6.97 2.91 5.19
N THR A 126 -7.58 4.09 5.14
CA THR A 126 -8.21 4.62 3.91
C THR A 126 -7.65 5.99 3.61
N GLN A 127 -7.18 6.18 2.39
CA GLN A 127 -6.65 7.45 1.93
C GLN A 127 -7.30 7.84 0.59
N THR A 128 -7.64 9.11 0.46
CA THR A 128 -8.17 9.69 -0.76
C THR A 128 -7.13 10.60 -1.40
N PHE A 129 -6.96 10.49 -2.71
CA PHE A 129 -5.99 11.23 -3.51
C PHE A 129 -6.69 11.95 -4.66
N VAL A 130 -6.51 13.27 -4.74
CA VAL A 130 -6.89 14.04 -5.92
C VAL A 130 -5.79 13.89 -6.96
N LEU A 131 -6.10 13.28 -8.09
CA LEU A 131 -5.16 13.09 -9.18
C LEU A 131 -5.03 14.41 -9.97
N PRO A 132 -3.83 14.73 -10.51
CA PRO A 132 -3.68 15.86 -11.41
C PRO A 132 -4.65 15.77 -12.58
N SER A 133 -5.16 16.93 -13.04
CA SER A 133 -5.98 16.96 -14.24
C SER A 133 -5.24 16.32 -15.42
N GLY A 134 -5.88 15.35 -16.04
CA GLY A 134 -5.34 14.58 -17.14
C GLY A 134 -5.66 15.19 -18.50
N GLY A 135 -5.05 14.61 -19.51
CA GLY A 135 -5.43 14.80 -20.90
C GLY A 135 -5.25 13.53 -21.68
N PHE A 136 -5.71 13.55 -22.94
CA PHE A 136 -5.52 12.40 -23.82
C PHE A 136 -4.01 12.21 -24.07
N VAL A 137 -3.49 11.09 -23.57
CA VAL A 137 -2.10 10.64 -23.76
C VAL A 137 -2.15 9.21 -24.28
N ILE A 138 -1.44 8.94 -25.38
CA ILE A 138 -1.33 7.60 -25.93
C ILE A 138 -0.66 6.70 -24.88
N GLY A 139 -1.30 5.58 -24.55
CA GLY A 139 -0.84 4.66 -23.49
C GLY A 139 -1.20 5.11 -22.07
N GLY A 140 -1.88 6.25 -21.91
CA GLY A 140 -2.42 6.71 -20.63
C GLY A 140 -1.38 7.31 -19.67
N THR A 141 -1.90 7.93 -18.61
CA THR A 141 -1.13 8.50 -17.51
C THR A 141 -1.00 7.47 -16.39
N PHE A 142 0.21 7.26 -15.87
CA PHE A 142 0.45 6.35 -14.76
C PHE A 142 -0.22 6.84 -13.48
N VAL A 143 -0.85 5.91 -12.75
CA VAL A 143 -1.29 6.09 -11.36
C VAL A 143 -0.93 4.83 -10.59
N GLY A 144 -0.32 4.98 -9.42
CA GLY A 144 0.06 3.86 -8.57
C GLY A 144 -0.11 4.15 -7.09
N PHE A 145 -0.39 3.11 -6.32
CA PHE A 145 -0.60 3.15 -4.87
C PHE A 145 0.13 2.01 -4.18
N HIS A 146 0.47 2.23 -2.91
CA HIS A 146 1.07 1.23 -2.04
C HIS A 146 0.48 1.33 -0.64
N ASP A 147 0.17 0.18 -0.05
CA ASP A 147 -0.07 0.02 1.38
C ASP A 147 0.82 -1.12 1.89
N PRO A 148 1.78 -0.85 2.79
CA PRO A 148 2.70 -1.87 3.31
C PRO A 148 2.02 -2.90 4.21
N GLU A 149 0.81 -2.64 4.71
CA GLU A 149 -0.01 -3.61 5.43
C GLU A 149 -0.92 -4.41 4.47
N GLY A 150 -1.03 -4.00 3.21
CA GLY A 150 -1.76 -4.68 2.13
C GLY A 150 -2.95 -3.88 1.60
N LEU A 151 -3.18 -3.91 0.29
CA LEU A 151 -4.29 -3.25 -0.39
C LEU A 151 -5.55 -4.13 -0.42
N GLN A 152 -6.72 -3.51 -0.30
CA GLN A 152 -8.03 -4.16 -0.35
C GLN A 152 -8.86 -3.68 -1.55
N SER A 153 -8.90 -2.37 -1.80
CA SER A 153 -9.55 -1.82 -2.99
C SER A 153 -8.99 -0.46 -3.42
N VAL A 154 -9.19 -0.16 -4.70
CA VAL A 154 -8.90 1.13 -5.33
C VAL A 154 -10.12 1.53 -6.14
N SER A 155 -10.74 2.65 -5.79
CA SER A 155 -11.90 3.19 -6.50
C SER A 155 -11.61 4.57 -7.05
N PHE A 156 -12.29 4.93 -8.13
CA PHE A 156 -12.13 6.24 -8.78
C PHE A 156 -13.46 6.96 -8.91
N ARG A 157 -13.42 8.28 -8.83
CA ARG A 157 -14.56 9.15 -9.06
C ARG A 157 -14.12 10.35 -9.89
N LEU A 158 -14.90 10.69 -10.90
CA LEU A 158 -14.73 11.95 -11.63
C LEU A 158 -15.15 13.11 -10.74
N ILE A 159 -14.23 14.02 -10.45
CA ILE A 159 -14.49 15.22 -9.63
C ILE A 159 -14.51 16.51 -10.46
N GLN A 160 -13.95 16.47 -11.67
CA GLN A 160 -14.03 17.55 -12.65
C GLN A 160 -14.00 16.92 -14.04
N GLY A 161 -14.84 17.43 -14.95
CA GLY A 161 -14.94 16.90 -16.31
C GLY A 161 -16.31 16.33 -16.62
N SER A 162 -16.46 15.78 -17.82
CA SER A 162 -17.71 15.14 -18.26
C SER A 162 -17.49 14.00 -19.25
N THR A 163 -16.28 13.47 -19.36
CA THR A 163 -15.97 12.43 -20.35
C THR A 163 -15.57 11.12 -19.72
N ASN A 164 -15.78 10.04 -20.48
CA ASN A 164 -15.35 8.71 -20.09
C ASN A 164 -13.81 8.67 -19.98
N TYR A 165 -13.32 7.72 -19.21
CA TYR A 165 -11.91 7.38 -19.17
C TYR A 165 -11.78 5.86 -19.23
N SER A 166 -10.58 5.39 -19.50
CA SER A 166 -10.27 3.98 -19.57
C SER A 166 -9.08 3.63 -18.72
N PHE A 167 -9.05 2.38 -18.28
CA PHE A 167 -7.90 1.75 -17.64
C PHE A 167 -7.23 0.81 -18.62
N ASP A 168 -5.90 0.81 -18.59
CA ASP A 168 -5.04 -0.13 -19.28
C ASP A 168 -3.88 -0.53 -18.36
N ASP A 169 -3.22 -1.65 -18.65
CA ASP A 169 -2.08 -2.18 -17.88
C ASP A 169 -2.29 -2.13 -16.35
N VAL A 170 -3.42 -2.66 -15.86
CA VAL A 170 -3.70 -2.67 -14.42
C VAL A 170 -2.81 -3.72 -13.75
N ASP A 171 -1.84 -3.27 -12.96
CA ASP A 171 -0.83 -4.13 -12.33
C ASP A 171 -1.03 -4.20 -10.82
N VAL A 172 -1.01 -5.42 -10.27
CA VAL A 172 -0.90 -5.66 -8.83
C VAL A 172 0.39 -6.39 -8.52
N ALA A 173 1.12 -5.94 -7.50
CA ALA A 173 2.30 -6.64 -7.03
C ALA A 173 2.18 -7.05 -5.56
N LEU A 174 2.68 -8.25 -5.28
CA LEU A 174 2.63 -8.86 -3.95
C LEU A 174 3.78 -8.37 -3.09
N GLN A 175 3.54 -8.18 -1.79
CA GLN A 175 4.62 -7.92 -0.84
C GLN A 175 5.55 -9.13 -0.73
N SER A 176 6.85 -8.88 -0.56
CA SER A 176 7.77 -9.96 -0.22
C SER A 176 7.38 -10.56 1.14
N SER A 177 7.17 -11.88 1.17
CA SER A 177 6.88 -12.63 2.40
C SER A 177 7.99 -12.49 3.46
N LEU A 178 9.19 -12.04 3.07
CA LEU A 178 10.32 -11.80 3.97
C LEU A 178 10.18 -10.50 4.80
N GLN A 179 9.34 -9.55 4.38
CA GLN A 179 9.11 -8.29 5.12
C GLN A 179 7.97 -8.38 6.14
N ALA A 180 6.98 -9.26 5.93
CA ALA A 180 5.86 -9.45 6.84
C ALA A 180 6.27 -9.92 8.27
N ALA A 181 7.51 -10.40 8.45
CA ALA A 181 8.02 -10.90 9.72
C ALA A 181 8.74 -9.86 10.61
N HIS A 182 8.84 -8.58 10.22
CA HIS A 182 9.53 -7.57 11.03
C HIS A 182 8.70 -6.99 12.20
N GLY A 183 7.59 -7.64 12.55
CA GLY A 183 6.91 -7.48 13.84
C GLY A 183 7.63 -8.15 15.02
N VAL A 184 8.95 -8.40 14.95
CA VAL A 184 9.71 -8.77 16.15
C VAL A 184 9.83 -7.51 17.00
N PRO A 185 9.20 -7.43 18.18
CA PRO A 185 9.35 -6.27 19.04
C PRO A 185 10.84 -6.10 19.36
N ALA A 186 11.39 -4.92 19.05
CA ALA A 186 12.77 -4.53 19.33
C ALA A 186 13.15 -4.52 20.83
N GLN A 187 12.33 -5.13 21.69
CA GLN A 187 12.50 -5.19 23.13
C GLN A 187 13.46 -6.31 23.61
N SER A 188 13.95 -7.19 22.73
CA SER A 188 14.77 -8.34 23.16
C SER A 188 16.30 -8.14 23.09
N LEU A 189 16.81 -7.23 22.26
CA LEU A 189 18.28 -7.07 22.13
C LEU A 189 18.91 -6.26 23.27
N ILE A 190 18.22 -5.25 23.80
CA ILE A 190 18.76 -4.46 24.92
C ILE A 190 18.72 -5.28 26.22
N ALA A 191 17.69 -6.11 26.42
CA ALA A 191 17.59 -7.01 27.59
C ALA A 191 18.66 -8.12 27.57
N LYS A 192 19.00 -8.67 26.39
CA LYS A 192 20.10 -9.63 26.26
C LYS A 192 21.48 -9.00 26.43
N LEU A 193 21.69 -7.75 26.01
CA LEU A 193 22.97 -7.07 26.23
C LEU A 193 23.20 -6.65 27.70
N THR A 194 22.14 -6.24 28.41
CA THR A 194 22.26 -5.87 29.84
C THR A 194 22.45 -7.08 30.76
N MET A 195 21.87 -8.24 30.41
CA MET A 195 22.05 -9.45 31.22
C MET A 195 23.46 -10.07 31.07
N SER A 196 24.10 -9.95 29.91
CA SER A 196 25.51 -10.35 29.73
C SER A 196 26.50 -9.41 30.42
N LEU A 197 26.18 -8.12 30.55
CA LEU A 197 27.08 -7.16 31.21
C LEU A 197 27.04 -7.28 32.75
N MET A 198 25.92 -7.72 33.34
CA MET A 198 25.87 -8.00 34.79
C MET A 198 26.58 -9.30 35.18
N LEU A 199 26.67 -10.31 34.30
CA LEU A 199 27.42 -11.54 34.59
C LEU A 199 28.95 -11.33 34.57
N LEU A 200 29.46 -10.38 33.78
CA LEU A 200 30.89 -10.05 33.81
C LEU A 200 31.31 -9.25 35.05
N ALA A 201 30.40 -8.51 35.68
CA ALA A 201 30.69 -7.73 36.89
C ALA A 201 30.68 -8.57 38.19
N ALA A 202 30.03 -9.74 38.19
CA ALA A 202 30.00 -10.64 39.35
C ALA A 202 31.18 -11.63 39.41
N GLY A 203 31.95 -11.78 38.31
CA GLY A 203 33.03 -12.76 38.20
C GLY A 203 34.40 -12.33 38.75
N THR A 204 34.61 -11.06 39.09
CA THR A 204 35.91 -10.52 39.52
C THR A 204 36.13 -10.46 41.03
N LEU A 205 35.17 -10.91 41.86
CA LEU A 205 35.27 -10.80 43.32
C LEU A 205 35.61 -12.11 44.08
N ALA A 206 36.04 -13.18 43.41
CA ALA A 206 36.22 -14.49 44.06
C ALA A 206 37.61 -15.15 43.90
N ILE A 207 38.67 -14.40 43.58
CA ILE A 207 40.04 -14.94 43.52
C ILE A 207 40.96 -14.07 44.38
N GLY A 208 40.94 -14.26 45.70
CA GLY A 208 41.74 -13.39 46.55
C GLY A 208 41.90 -13.69 48.03
N GLN A 209 41.56 -14.88 48.56
CA GLN A 209 41.96 -15.22 49.95
C GLN A 209 42.14 -16.73 50.15
N ARG A 210 43.39 -17.20 50.06
CA ARG A 210 43.89 -18.37 50.81
C ARG A 210 45.42 -18.34 50.83
N ARG A 211 45.99 -17.69 51.85
CA ARG A 211 47.34 -17.94 52.38
C ARG A 211 47.33 -17.65 53.87
N SER A 212 47.53 -18.70 54.67
CA SER A 212 48.19 -18.80 55.98
C SER A 212 47.64 -20.05 56.67
#